data_AF-A0A2H6LH58-F1
#
_entry.id   AF-A0A2H6LH58-F1
#
_cell.length_a   1.000
_cell.length_b   1.000
_cell.length_c   1.000
_cell.angle_alpha   90.00
_cell.angle_beta   90.00
_cell.angle_gamma   90.00
#
_symmetry.space_group_name_H-M   'P 1'
#
loop_
_entity.id
_entity.type
_entity.pdbx_description
1 polymer ?
#
loop_
_entity_poly.entity_id
_entity_poly.type
_entity_poly.pdbx_seq_one_letter_code
_entity_poly.pdbx_strand_id
1 'polypeptide(L)' 'MSRSSISATLAQKDRDALLQAITTIKEKLPFLIDLSNEERKALPKMGDKSRAFVSKALEVATQNPEFLPRSFDLDEM' A
#
# COMPACT_ATOMS: atom_id res chain seq x y z
N MET A 1 -5.75 28.19 3.03
CA MET A 1 -5.47 27.36 4.22
C MET A 1 -3.96 27.22 4.35
N SER A 2 -3.41 27.73 5.45
CA SER A 2 -1.96 27.86 5.68
C SER A 2 -1.30 26.51 5.90
N ARG A 3 -0.28 26.19 5.09
CA ARG A 3 0.63 25.06 5.34
C ARG A 3 1.54 25.43 6.50
N SER A 4 1.45 24.72 7.61
CA SER A 4 2.45 24.79 8.66
C SER A 4 3.76 24.20 8.13
N SER A 5 4.82 25.00 8.07
CA SER A 5 6.17 24.52 7.82
C SER A 5 6.59 23.66 9.02
N ILE A 6 6.64 22.35 8.82
CA ILE A 6 7.21 21.43 9.81
C ILE A 6 8.69 21.81 9.95
N SER A 7 9.06 22.40 11.09
CA SER A 7 10.46 22.64 11.45
C SER A 7 10.96 21.41 12.20
N ALA A 8 11.68 20.55 11.49
CA ALA A 8 12.33 19.37 12.06
C ALA A 8 13.76 19.28 11.53
N THR A 9 14.69 18.87 12.39
CA THR A 9 16.08 18.62 12.02
C THR A 9 16.30 17.13 11.96
N LEU A 10 16.64 16.61 10.78
CA LEU A 10 17.00 15.21 10.58
C LEU A 10 18.51 15.06 10.76
N ALA A 11 18.93 14.30 11.78
CA ALA A 11 20.34 14.02 11.98
C ALA A 11 20.90 13.22 10.79
N GLN A 12 22.16 13.46 10.43
CA GLN A 12 22.80 12.82 9.29
C GLN A 12 22.78 11.28 9.40
N LYS A 13 22.98 10.74 10.61
CA LYS A 13 22.90 9.31 10.89
C LYS A 13 21.54 8.72 10.52
N ASP A 14 20.45 9.40 10.89
CA ASP A 14 19.10 8.92 10.62
C ASP A 14 18.76 9.03 9.13
N ARG A 15 19.27 10.08 8.46
CA ARG A 15 19.16 10.21 7.00
C ARG A 15 19.83 9.05 6.26
N ASP A 16 21.04 8.69 6.67
CA ASP A 16 21.78 7.60 6.03
C ASP A 16 21.11 6.24 6.29
N ALA A 17 20.61 6.02 7.51
CA ALA A 17 19.83 4.82 7.84
C ALA A 17 18.55 4.70 6.98
N LEU A 18 17.84 5.82 6.76
CA LEU A 18 16.63 5.83 5.92
C LEU A 18 16.96 5.56 4.45
N LEU A 19 18.03 6.15 3.92
CA LEU A 19 18.47 5.90 2.54
C LEU A 19 18.87 4.43 2.35
N GLN A 20 19.58 3.85 3.32
CA GLN A 20 19.92 2.43 3.31
C GLN A 20 18.67 1.54 3.33
N ALA A 21 17.67 1.89 4.13
CA ALA A 21 16.39 1.17 4.17
C ALA A 21 15.67 1.22 2.81
N ILE A 22 15.64 2.38 2.15
CA ILE A 22 15.05 2.53 0.81
C ILE A 22 15.79 1.64 -0.21
N THR A 23 17.12 1.62 -0.18
CA THR A 23 17.91 0.73 -1.05
C THR A 23 17.58 -0.73 -0.79
N THR A 24 17.50 -1.13 0.49
CA THR A 24 17.15 -2.50 0.89
C THR A 24 15.76 -2.91 0.36
N ILE A 25 14.77 -2.02 0.45
CA ILE A 25 13.42 -2.26 -0.07
C ILE A 25 13.46 -2.52 -1.57
N LYS A 26 14.21 -1.71 -2.33
CA LYS A 26 14.35 -1.87 -3.78
C LYS A 26 15.02 -3.20 -4.16
N GLU A 27 16.04 -3.60 -3.42
CA GLU A 27 16.74 -4.87 -3.65
C GLU A 27 15.89 -6.09 -3.30
N LYS A 28 15.11 -6.01 -2.21
CA LYS A 28 14.30 -7.13 -1.71
C LYS A 28 12.99 -7.32 -2.45
N LEU A 29 12.49 -6.26 -3.12
CA LEU A 29 11.22 -6.28 -3.83
C LEU A 29 11.41 -5.90 -5.31
N PRO A 30 12.22 -6.68 -6.07
CA PRO A 30 12.56 -6.35 -7.46
C PRO A 30 11.37 -6.44 -8.44
N PHE A 31 10.23 -6.95 -7.98
CA PHE A 31 9.00 -7.11 -8.74
C PHE A 31 8.02 -5.93 -8.59
N LEU A 32 8.33 -4.94 -7.73
CA LEU A 32 7.50 -3.75 -7.64
C LEU A 32 7.64 -2.91 -8.91
N ILE A 33 6.50 -2.48 -9.44
CA ILE A 33 6.44 -1.56 -10.57
C ILE A 33 6.23 -0.12 -10.09
N ASP A 34 6.94 0.81 -10.72
CA ASP A 34 6.69 2.23 -10.50
C ASP A 34 5.45 2.66 -11.31
N LEU A 35 4.44 3.17 -10.61
CA LEU A 35 3.26 3.75 -11.25
C LEU A 35 3.56 5.16 -11.74
N SER A 36 3.23 5.43 -13.00
CA SER A 36 3.24 6.77 -13.57
C SER A 36 2.23 7.69 -12.87
N ASN A 37 2.40 9.00 -13.07
CA ASN A 37 1.46 9.97 -12.51
C ASN A 37 0.02 9.78 -13.02
N GLU A 38 -0.14 9.33 -14.27
CA GLU A 38 -1.45 9.10 -14.86
C GLU A 38 -2.10 7.83 -14.32
N GLU A 39 -1.36 6.72 -14.19
CA GLU A 39 -1.85 5.50 -13.54
C GLU A 39 -2.25 5.76 -12.08
N ARG A 40 -1.44 6.54 -11.36
CA ARG A 40 -1.73 6.91 -9.96
C ARG A 40 -2.99 7.79 -9.84
N LYS A 41 -3.30 8.63 -10.84
CA LYS A 41 -4.54 9.41 -10.86
C LYS A 41 -5.75 8.57 -11.26
N ALA A 42 -5.56 7.62 -12.19
CA ALA A 42 -6.61 6.76 -12.71
C ALA A 42 -7.04 5.67 -11.70
N LEU A 43 -6.17 5.30 -10.77
CA LEU A 43 -6.46 4.32 -9.73
C LEU A 43 -7.71 4.71 -8.92
N PRO A 44 -8.75 3.85 -8.87
CA PRO A 44 -9.91 4.09 -8.04
C PRO A 44 -9.49 4.09 -6.57
N LYS A 45 -9.73 5.20 -5.89
CA LYS A 45 -9.39 5.35 -4.47
C LYS A 45 -10.55 4.86 -3.65
N MET A 46 -10.29 3.91 -2.74
CA MET A 46 -11.29 3.50 -1.77
C MET A 46 -11.53 4.66 -0.79
N GLY A 47 -12.76 5.20 -0.79
CA GLY A 47 -13.26 6.06 0.28
C GLY A 47 -13.73 5.25 1.48
N ASP A 48 -14.13 5.93 2.56
CA ASP A 48 -14.48 5.31 3.84
C ASP A 48 -15.51 4.18 3.72
N LYS A 49 -16.59 4.40 2.95
CA LYS A 49 -17.66 3.41 2.75
C LYS A 49 -17.18 2.19 1.96
N SER A 50 -16.46 2.39 0.85
CA SER A 50 -15.91 1.29 0.06
C SER A 50 -14.86 0.51 0.83
N ARG A 51 -14.05 1.18 1.66
CA ARG A 51 -13.04 0.52 2.47
C ARG A 51 -13.68 -0.41 3.50
N ALA A 52 -14.70 0.07 4.22
CA ALA A 52 -15.42 -0.75 5.20
C ALA A 52 -16.07 -1.99 4.55
N PHE A 53 -16.69 -1.81 3.37
CA PHE A 53 -17.27 -2.93 2.62
C PHE A 53 -16.21 -3.95 2.20
N VAL A 54 -15.11 -3.52 1.58
CA VAL A 54 -14.05 -4.41 1.09
C VAL A 54 -13.39 -5.17 2.25
N SER A 55 -13.10 -4.49 3.36
CA SER A 55 -12.55 -5.14 4.56
C SER A 55 -13.51 -6.21 5.10
N LYS A 56 -14.81 -5.94 5.15
CA LYS A 56 -15.78 -6.95 5.62
C LYS A 56 -15.96 -8.10 4.64
N ALA A 57 -15.96 -7.81 3.34
CA ALA A 57 -16.03 -8.82 2.29
C ALA A 57 -14.82 -9.77 2.35
N LEU A 58 -13.62 -9.23 2.55
CA LEU A 58 -12.39 -10.02 2.72
C LEU A 58 -12.49 -10.91 3.97
N GLU A 59 -12.93 -10.38 5.11
CA GLU A 59 -13.10 -11.16 6.33
C GLU A 59 -14.04 -12.36 6.13
N VAL A 60 -15.19 -12.14 5.47
CA VAL A 60 -16.15 -13.19 5.17
C VAL A 60 -15.57 -14.22 4.19
N ALA A 61 -14.84 -13.75 3.18
CA ALA A 61 -14.19 -14.60 2.18
C ALA A 61 -13.12 -15.50 2.83
N THR A 62 -12.30 -14.96 3.73
CA THR A 62 -11.29 -15.73 4.48
C THR A 62 -11.93 -16.73 5.44
N GLN A 63 -13.06 -16.39 6.09
CA GLN A 63 -13.77 -17.30 6.98
C GLN A 63 -14.50 -18.43 6.24
N ASN A 64 -14.88 -18.21 4.98
CA ASN A 64 -15.70 -19.13 4.18
C ASN A 64 -15.10 -19.31 2.77
N PRO A 65 -13.87 -19.84 2.64
CA PRO A 65 -13.17 -19.93 1.36
C PRO A 65 -13.90 -20.82 0.35
N GLU A 66 -14.69 -21.79 0.82
CA GLU A 66 -15.51 -22.68 -0.02
C GLU A 66 -16.65 -21.98 -0.77
N PHE A 67 -17.05 -20.79 -0.32
CA PHE A 67 -18.07 -19.98 -0.98
C PHE A 67 -17.51 -19.24 -2.21
N LEU A 68 -16.19 -19.16 -2.33
CA LEU A 68 -15.53 -18.48 -3.44
C LEU A 68 -15.44 -19.40 -4.66
N PRO A 69 -15.46 -18.82 -5.88
CA PRO A 69 -15.18 -19.59 -7.08
C PRO A 69 -13.83 -20.31 -6.96
N ARG A 70 -13.72 -21.53 -7.52
CA ARG A 70 -12.48 -22.31 -7.48
C ARG A 70 -11.28 -21.62 -8.14
N SER A 71 -11.54 -20.66 -9.04
CA SER A 71 -10.52 -19.86 -9.71
C SER A 71 -10.09 -18.63 -8.90
N PHE A 72 -10.68 -18.42 -7.72
CA PHE A 72 -10.39 -17.27 -6.88
C PHE A 72 -9.40 -17.68 -5.81
N ASP A 73 -8.18 -17.15 -5.92
CA ASP A 73 -7.12 -17.39 -4.95
C ASP A 73 -7.11 -16.26 -3.90
N LEU A 74 -7.33 -16.61 -2.63
CA LEU A 74 -7.29 -15.66 -1.52
C LEU A 74 -5.86 -15.25 -1.17
N ASP A 75 -4.87 -16.09 -1.46
CA ASP A 75 -3.47 -15.83 -1.14
C ASP A 75 -2.83 -14.85 -2.16
N GLU A 76 -3.46 -14.68 -3.33
CA GLU A 76 -3.04 -13.74 -4.38
C GLU A 76 -3.81 -12.40 -4.39
N MET A 77 -4.73 -12.17 -3.43
CA MET A 77 -5.46 -10.90 -3.27
C MET A 77 -4.65 -9.80 -2.58
#